data_AF-A0A7S4PCS1-F1
#
_entry.id   AF-A0A7S4PCS1-F1
#
_cell.length_a   1.000
_cell.length_b   1.000
_cell.length_c   1.000
_cell.angle_alpha   90.00
_cell.angle_beta   90.00
_cell.angle_gamma   90.00
#
_symmetry.space_group_name_H-M   'P 1'
#
loop_
_entity.id
_entity.type
_entity.pdbx_description
1 polymer ?
#
loop_
_entity_poly.entity_id
_entity_poly.type
_entity_poly.pdbx_seq_one_letter_code
_entity_poly.pdbx_strand_id
1 'polypeptide(L)'
;HIEALGGKRGKDSSSHSSSDRLLSCLLTEMDGVTTEKSTLSTIPDNLSEEEKDEYREREADRLIRNRVIVVGVTSHPELLDEALIRSGRFDIHLQTTLPNVSECGEILRHHLKNIPLSPEVTPEFLNEVSELCVGKSGAEIGHICQEAAMLSLRENIKALHITRTHLLKAIQSEWHIPLPPHLS
;
A
#
# COMPACT_ATOMS: atom_id res chain seq x y z
N HIS A 1 19.22 6.30 -10.59
CA HIS A 1 17.85 6.77 -10.33
C HIS A 1 17.01 6.36 -11.54
N ILE A 2 16.15 5.34 -11.41
CA ILE A 2 15.23 4.94 -12.49
C ILE A 2 13.98 5.77 -12.26
N GLU A 3 13.82 6.87 -12.99
CA GLU A 3 12.75 7.84 -12.72
C GLU A 3 11.37 7.42 -13.27
N ALA A 4 11.29 6.45 -14.19
CA ALA A 4 10.03 5.80 -14.56
C ALA A 4 10.27 4.54 -15.41
N LEU A 5 9.48 3.48 -15.21
CA LEU A 5 9.47 2.28 -16.07
C LEU A 5 8.53 2.43 -17.30
N GLY A 6 8.00 3.62 -17.56
CA GLY A 6 6.98 3.84 -18.60
C GLY A 6 6.50 5.28 -18.71
N GLY A 7 7.44 6.23 -18.83
CA GLY A 7 7.11 7.63 -19.10
C GLY A 7 6.50 7.84 -20.49
N LYS A 8 5.78 8.95 -20.68
CA LYS A 8 5.12 9.31 -21.95
C LYS A 8 6.09 9.30 -23.15
N ARG A 9 5.78 8.50 -24.18
CA ARG A 9 6.56 8.42 -25.43
C ARG A 9 6.66 9.78 -26.14
N GLY A 10 7.87 10.13 -26.60
CA GLY A 10 8.08 11.09 -27.67
C GLY A 10 8.36 12.57 -27.33
N LYS A 11 8.88 12.91 -26.14
CA LYS A 11 9.17 14.33 -25.82
C LYS A 11 10.63 14.79 -25.97
N ASP A 12 11.65 13.94 -25.92
CA ASP A 12 13.05 14.34 -26.19
C ASP A 12 13.87 13.21 -26.84
N SER A 13 14.58 13.51 -27.93
CA SER A 13 15.04 12.53 -28.93
C SER A 13 16.42 11.89 -28.70
N SER A 14 17.07 12.05 -27.54
CA SER A 14 18.47 11.60 -27.39
C SER A 14 18.77 10.61 -26.26
N SER A 15 17.84 10.29 -25.36
CA SER A 15 18.13 9.41 -24.19
C SER A 15 17.12 8.28 -23.92
N HIS A 16 16.07 8.10 -24.73
CA HIS A 16 14.93 7.23 -24.36
C HIS A 16 14.86 5.85 -25.02
N SER A 17 15.80 5.46 -25.90
CA SER A 17 15.71 4.17 -26.62
C SER A 17 15.64 2.95 -25.70
N SER A 18 16.33 2.98 -24.55
CA SER A 18 16.28 1.90 -23.56
C SER A 18 14.96 1.87 -22.79
N SER A 19 14.38 3.03 -22.44
CA SER A 19 13.11 3.11 -21.72
C SER A 19 11.94 2.68 -22.60
N ASP A 20 11.92 3.09 -23.86
CA ASP A 20 10.91 2.67 -24.84
C ASP A 20 10.96 1.18 -25.12
N ARG A 21 12.16 0.59 -25.14
CA ARG A 21 12.36 -0.86 -25.27
C ARG A 21 11.88 -1.61 -24.04
N LEU A 22 12.23 -1.14 -22.83
CA LEU A 22 11.76 -1.74 -21.58
C LEU A 22 10.24 -1.71 -21.47
N LEU A 23 9.63 -0.56 -21.81
CA LEU A 23 8.18 -0.42 -21.85
C LEU A 23 7.55 -1.38 -22.87
N SER A 24 8.10 -1.46 -24.09
CA SER A 24 7.56 -2.34 -25.12
C SER A 24 7.70 -3.82 -24.77
N CYS A 25 8.81 -4.22 -24.15
CA CYS A 25 8.97 -5.56 -23.60
C CYS A 25 7.94 -5.82 -22.50
N LEU A 26 7.81 -4.92 -21.52
CA LEU A 26 6.83 -5.07 -20.43
C LEU A 26 5.41 -5.24 -20.97
N LEU A 27 4.99 -4.41 -21.93
CA LEU A 27 3.67 -4.52 -22.56
C LEU A 27 3.48 -5.86 -23.28
N THR A 28 4.50 -6.32 -24.00
CA THR A 28 4.46 -7.61 -24.72
C THR A 28 4.35 -8.78 -23.74
N GLU A 29 5.12 -8.76 -22.65
CA GLU A 29 5.06 -9.77 -21.60
C GLU A 29 3.70 -9.76 -20.88
N MET A 30 3.17 -8.57 -20.55
CA MET A 30 1.85 -8.42 -19.91
C MET A 30 0.72 -8.96 -20.80
N ASP A 31 0.76 -8.66 -22.10
CA ASP A 31 -0.21 -9.20 -23.05
C ASP A 31 -0.07 -10.74 -23.16
N GLY A 32 1.16 -11.26 -23.09
CA GLY A 32 1.48 -12.70 -23.11
C GLY A 32 0.96 -13.51 -21.92
N VAL A 33 0.89 -12.91 -20.72
CA VAL A 33 0.32 -13.53 -19.51
C VAL A 33 -1.18 -13.87 -19.69
N THR A 34 -1.88 -13.20 -20.61
CA THR A 34 -3.33 -13.43 -20.82
C THR A 34 -3.66 -14.61 -21.76
N THR A 35 -2.67 -15.13 -22.50
CA THR A 35 -2.87 -16.04 -23.63
C THR A 35 -3.09 -17.53 -23.28
N GLU A 36 -2.75 -17.97 -22.07
CA GLU A 36 -2.94 -19.38 -21.64
C GLU A 36 -4.41 -19.80 -21.47
N LYS A 37 -5.36 -18.87 -21.58
CA LYS A 37 -6.80 -19.17 -21.46
C LYS A 37 -7.37 -20.01 -22.60
N SER A 38 -6.69 -20.10 -23.74
CA SER A 38 -7.26 -20.65 -24.98
C SER A 38 -7.14 -22.18 -25.15
N THR A 39 -6.27 -22.86 -24.42
CA THR A 39 -5.99 -24.30 -24.64
C THR A 39 -6.61 -25.26 -23.62
N LEU A 40 -7.23 -24.76 -22.54
CA LEU A 40 -7.72 -25.60 -21.42
C LEU A 40 -9.25 -25.68 -21.27
N SER A 41 -10.03 -25.25 -22.27
CA SER A 41 -11.50 -25.19 -22.14
C SER A 41 -12.27 -26.42 -22.66
N THR A 42 -11.60 -27.44 -23.21
CA THR A 42 -12.28 -28.65 -23.68
C THR A 42 -12.28 -29.71 -22.59
N ILE A 43 -13.42 -29.84 -21.89
CA ILE A 43 -13.66 -30.99 -21.01
C ILE A 43 -13.67 -32.26 -21.89
N PRO A 44 -12.91 -33.31 -21.54
CA PRO A 44 -12.96 -34.57 -22.28
C PRO A 44 -14.39 -35.17 -22.27
N ASP A 45 -14.94 -35.46 -23.46
CA ASP A 45 -16.32 -35.96 -23.62
C ASP A 45 -16.53 -37.36 -23.02
N ASN A 46 -15.45 -38.08 -22.70
CA ASN A 46 -15.45 -39.46 -22.21
C ASN A 46 -15.57 -39.59 -20.68
N LEU A 47 -15.74 -38.49 -19.95
CA LEU A 47 -15.87 -38.48 -18.49
C LEU A 47 -17.33 -38.62 -18.05
N SER A 48 -17.57 -39.30 -16.94
CA SER A 48 -18.86 -39.26 -16.25
C SER A 48 -19.14 -37.86 -15.66
N GLU A 49 -20.39 -37.54 -15.34
CA GLU A 49 -20.74 -36.21 -14.80
C GLU A 49 -20.03 -35.90 -13.47
N GLU A 50 -19.80 -36.91 -12.62
CA GLU A 50 -19.03 -36.77 -11.36
C GLU A 50 -17.54 -36.47 -11.64
N GLU A 51 -16.94 -37.14 -12.62
CA GLU A 51 -15.55 -36.89 -13.03
C GLU A 51 -15.38 -35.54 -13.74
N LYS A 52 -16.42 -35.07 -14.45
CA LYS A 52 -16.43 -33.72 -15.05
C LYS A 52 -16.44 -32.64 -13.99
N ASP A 53 -17.18 -32.82 -12.90
CA ASP A 53 -17.20 -31.87 -11.79
C ASP A 53 -15.83 -31.81 -11.08
N GLU A 54 -15.21 -32.97 -10.81
CA GLU A 54 -13.87 -33.05 -10.24
C GLU A 54 -12.80 -32.45 -11.19
N TYR A 55 -12.93 -32.67 -12.51
CA TYR A 55 -12.05 -32.07 -13.52
C TYR A 55 -12.19 -30.54 -13.57
N ARG A 56 -13.42 -30.01 -13.52
CA ARG A 56 -13.66 -28.56 -13.47
C ARG A 56 -13.07 -27.93 -12.22
N GLU A 57 -13.22 -28.58 -11.06
CA GLU A 57 -12.64 -28.09 -9.81
C GLU A 57 -11.12 -28.08 -9.87
N ARG A 58 -10.49 -29.19 -10.30
CA ARG A 58 -9.02 -29.27 -10.48
C ARG A 58 -8.48 -28.24 -11.46
N GLU A 59 -9.17 -28.01 -12.58
CA GLU A 59 -8.76 -27.02 -13.58
C GLU A 59 -9.01 -25.59 -13.11
N ALA A 60 -10.11 -25.31 -12.39
CA ALA A 60 -10.31 -24.01 -11.74
C ALA A 60 -9.18 -23.72 -10.74
N ASP A 61 -8.81 -24.71 -9.93
CA ASP A 61 -7.72 -24.65 -8.96
C ASP A 61 -6.36 -24.42 -9.65
N ARG A 62 -6.11 -25.10 -10.76
CA ARG A 62 -4.90 -24.91 -11.58
C ARG A 62 -4.86 -23.51 -12.21
N LEU A 63 -5.99 -23.02 -12.71
CA LEU A 63 -6.14 -21.67 -13.24
C LEU A 63 -5.91 -20.62 -12.15
N ILE A 64 -6.31 -20.86 -10.91
CA ILE A 64 -6.05 -19.94 -9.78
C ILE A 64 -4.56 -19.97 -9.41
N ARG A 65 -3.95 -21.15 -9.33
CA ARG A 65 -2.52 -21.30 -9.00
C ARG A 65 -1.58 -20.68 -10.04
N ASN A 66 -1.99 -20.61 -11.30
CA ASN A 66 -1.20 -20.03 -12.39
C ASN A 66 -1.49 -18.55 -12.68
N ARG A 67 -2.32 -17.87 -11.86
CA ARG A 67 -2.58 -16.43 -12.04
C ARG A 67 -1.43 -15.60 -11.49
N VAL A 68 -0.83 -14.80 -12.38
CA VAL A 68 0.08 -13.72 -12.00
C VAL A 68 -0.74 -12.44 -11.83
N ILE A 69 -0.57 -11.76 -10.69
CA ILE A 69 -1.14 -10.43 -10.43
C ILE A 69 0.00 -9.42 -10.45
N VAL A 70 -0.14 -8.37 -11.25
CA VAL A 70 0.84 -7.28 -11.32
C VAL A 70 0.25 -6.06 -10.60
N VAL A 71 0.98 -5.55 -9.61
CA VAL A 71 0.60 -4.35 -8.86
C VAL A 71 1.64 -3.25 -9.10
N GLY A 72 1.19 -2.11 -9.64
CA GLY A 72 2.00 -0.92 -9.83
C GLY A 72 1.65 0.15 -8.80
N VAL A 73 2.65 0.92 -8.35
CA VAL A 73 2.45 2.06 -7.43
C VAL A 73 3.09 3.29 -8.05
N THR A 74 2.36 4.41 -8.11
CA THR A 74 2.86 5.70 -8.62
C THR A 74 2.26 6.85 -7.83
N SER A 75 3.06 7.88 -7.59
CA SER A 75 2.60 9.18 -7.07
C SER A 75 2.14 10.14 -8.18
N HIS A 76 2.46 9.83 -9.44
CA HIS A 76 2.21 10.67 -10.61
C HIS A 76 1.59 9.83 -11.76
N PRO A 77 0.32 9.41 -11.63
CA PRO A 77 -0.34 8.58 -12.64
C PRO A 77 -0.44 9.27 -14.02
N GLU A 78 -0.47 10.60 -14.06
CA GLU A 78 -0.53 11.41 -15.29
C GLU A 78 0.74 11.32 -16.15
N LEU A 79 1.86 10.85 -15.57
CA LEU A 79 3.11 10.66 -16.30
C LEU A 79 3.22 9.28 -16.96
N LEU A 80 2.29 8.37 -16.68
CA LEU A 80 2.25 7.04 -17.27
C LEU A 80 1.86 7.09 -18.75
N ASP A 81 2.47 6.22 -19.55
CA ASP A 81 2.04 5.98 -20.92
C ASP A 81 0.60 5.41 -20.95
N GLU A 82 -0.28 5.97 -21.79
CA GLU A 82 -1.67 5.53 -21.94
C GLU A 82 -1.80 4.04 -22.31
N ALA A 83 -0.79 3.47 -22.97
CA ALA A 83 -0.76 2.06 -23.30
C ALA A 83 -0.75 1.17 -22.05
N LEU A 84 -0.19 1.62 -20.92
CA LEU A 84 -0.16 0.87 -19.66
C LEU A 84 -1.53 0.81 -18.97
N ILE A 85 -2.38 1.83 -19.20
CA ILE A 85 -3.68 2.04 -18.55
C ILE A 85 -4.83 1.35 -19.32
N ARG A 86 -4.54 0.77 -20.49
CA ARG A 86 -5.55 0.10 -21.31
C ARG A 86 -6.03 -1.20 -20.64
N SER A 87 -7.30 -1.56 -20.88
CA SER A 87 -7.90 -2.84 -20.45
C SER A 87 -6.99 -4.04 -20.72
N GLY A 88 -6.83 -4.91 -19.72
CA GLY A 88 -5.94 -6.08 -19.75
C GLY A 88 -4.52 -5.84 -19.23
N ARG A 89 -4.18 -4.61 -18.81
CA ARG A 89 -2.88 -4.24 -18.24
C ARG A 89 -3.07 -3.67 -16.82
N PHE A 90 -2.72 -2.40 -16.57
CA PHE A 90 -3.11 -1.72 -15.34
C PHE A 90 -4.50 -1.14 -15.49
N ASP A 91 -5.51 -2.00 -15.56
CA ASP A 91 -6.90 -1.60 -15.79
C ASP A 91 -7.68 -1.33 -14.50
N ILE A 92 -7.24 -1.91 -13.37
CA ILE A 92 -7.74 -1.59 -12.03
C ILE A 92 -6.91 -0.45 -11.44
N HIS A 93 -7.55 0.69 -11.21
CA HIS A 93 -6.93 1.85 -10.57
C HIS A 93 -7.49 2.04 -9.16
N LEU A 94 -6.60 2.00 -8.17
CA LEU A 94 -6.92 2.29 -6.78
C LEU A 94 -6.24 3.58 -6.37
N GLN A 95 -7.02 4.62 -6.10
CA GLN A 95 -6.52 5.88 -5.57
C GLN A 95 -6.63 5.86 -4.04
N THR A 96 -5.53 6.13 -3.35
CA THR A 96 -5.53 6.31 -1.90
C THR A 96 -5.80 7.77 -1.56
N THR A 97 -6.68 8.00 -0.59
CA THR A 97 -6.92 9.31 0.00
C THR A 97 -6.24 9.41 1.37
N LEU A 98 -6.12 10.63 1.89
CA LEU A 98 -5.72 10.80 3.29
C LEU A 98 -6.77 10.17 4.22
N PRO A 99 -6.33 9.55 5.32
CA PRO A 99 -7.23 8.90 6.26
C PRO A 99 -8.15 9.90 6.97
N ASN A 100 -9.38 9.46 7.25
CA ASN A 100 -10.30 10.12 8.16
C ASN A 100 -9.94 9.83 9.64
N VAL A 101 -10.63 10.47 10.59
CA VAL A 101 -10.36 10.30 12.04
C VAL A 101 -10.35 8.84 12.48
N SER A 102 -11.32 8.03 12.02
CA SER A 102 -11.43 6.62 12.39
C SER A 102 -10.25 5.81 11.85
N GLU A 103 -9.90 6.04 10.58
CA GLU A 103 -8.76 5.39 9.91
C GLU A 103 -7.43 5.82 10.55
N CYS A 104 -7.27 7.10 10.92
CA CYS A 104 -6.13 7.59 11.68
C CYS A 104 -5.97 6.81 12.99
N GLY A 105 -7.07 6.56 13.71
CA GLY A 105 -7.03 5.78 14.94
C GLY A 105 -6.66 4.32 14.72
N GLU A 106 -7.09 3.71 13.62
CA GLU A 106 -6.64 2.35 13.26
C GLU A 106 -5.16 2.29 12.93
N ILE A 107 -4.66 3.26 12.15
CA ILE A 107 -3.24 3.38 11.81
C ILE A 107 -2.41 3.60 13.08
N LEU A 108 -2.85 4.51 13.97
CA LEU A 108 -2.19 4.79 15.24
C LEU A 108 -2.11 3.52 16.11
N ARG A 109 -3.24 2.82 16.30
CA ARG A 109 -3.29 1.55 17.04
C ARG A 109 -2.43 0.47 16.40
N HIS A 110 -2.37 0.41 15.06
CA HIS A 110 -1.52 -0.53 14.34
C HIS A 110 -0.04 -0.30 14.66
N HIS A 111 0.44 0.95 14.56
CA HIS A 111 1.83 1.28 14.86
C HIS A 111 2.19 1.10 16.34
N LEU A 112 1.24 1.36 17.25
CA LEU A 112 1.46 1.21 18.69
C LEU A 112 1.29 -0.23 19.20
N LYS A 113 0.74 -1.15 18.39
CA LYS A 113 0.39 -2.52 18.83
C LYS A 113 1.53 -3.29 19.51
N ASN A 114 2.76 -3.12 19.01
CA ASN A 114 3.94 -3.83 19.52
C ASN A 114 4.83 -2.95 20.41
N ILE A 115 4.35 -1.76 20.77
CA ILE A 115 5.09 -0.81 21.59
C ILE A 115 4.46 -0.82 22.98
N PRO A 116 5.22 -1.05 24.07
CA PRO A 116 4.65 -1.01 25.39
C PRO A 116 4.16 0.41 25.72
N LEU A 117 2.89 0.51 26.11
CA LEU A 117 2.25 1.78 26.46
C LEU A 117 2.07 1.87 27.97
N SER A 118 2.25 3.07 28.51
CA SER A 118 1.97 3.36 29.91
C SER A 118 0.46 3.28 30.16
N PRO A 119 -0.02 2.91 31.38
CA PRO A 119 -1.45 2.83 31.69
C PRO A 119 -2.25 4.12 31.45
N GLU A 120 -1.58 5.28 31.37
CA GLU A 120 -2.19 6.57 31.03
C GLU A 120 -2.53 6.73 29.54
N VAL A 121 -1.96 5.90 28.65
CA VAL A 121 -2.28 5.92 27.21
C VAL A 121 -3.54 5.08 27.00
N THR A 122 -4.68 5.67 27.36
CA THR A 122 -5.98 4.99 27.28
C THR A 122 -6.54 4.99 25.86
N PRO A 123 -7.50 4.11 25.53
CA PRO A 123 -8.19 4.14 24.24
C PRO A 123 -8.83 5.50 23.93
N GLU A 124 -9.37 6.18 24.95
CA GLU A 124 -9.97 7.51 24.83
C GLU A 124 -8.92 8.55 24.43
N PHE A 125 -7.75 8.53 25.08
CA PHE A 125 -6.64 9.40 24.71
C PHE A 125 -6.15 9.13 23.27
N LEU A 126 -6.06 7.86 22.85
CA LEU A 126 -5.70 7.54 21.47
C LEU A 126 -6.73 8.06 20.46
N ASN A 127 -8.01 8.11 20.82
CA ASN A 127 -9.04 8.73 19.98
C ASN A 127 -8.82 10.25 19.86
N GLU A 128 -8.50 10.94 20.96
CA GLU A 128 -8.15 12.37 20.94
C GLU A 128 -6.91 12.64 20.06
N VAL A 129 -5.88 11.80 20.16
CA VAL A 129 -4.68 11.87 19.29
C VAL A 129 -5.05 11.63 17.82
N SER A 130 -6.01 10.76 17.53
CA SER A 130 -6.44 10.46 16.16
C SER A 130 -7.06 11.67 15.47
N GLU A 131 -7.72 12.56 16.22
CA GLU A 131 -8.23 13.83 15.69
C GLU A 131 -7.10 14.78 15.27
N LEU A 132 -5.97 14.76 15.97
CA LEU A 132 -4.78 15.54 15.62
C LEU A 132 -4.05 14.98 14.39
N CYS A 133 -4.26 13.72 14.06
CA CYS A 133 -3.66 13.03 12.91
C CYS A 133 -4.43 13.25 11.59
N VAL A 134 -5.58 13.93 11.62
CA VAL A 134 -6.38 14.16 10.40
C VAL A 134 -5.59 14.95 9.36
N GLY A 135 -5.65 14.50 8.11
CA GLY A 135 -4.91 15.12 7.01
C GLY A 135 -3.43 14.71 6.95
N LYS A 136 -3.02 13.73 7.75
CA LYS A 136 -1.68 13.14 7.72
C LYS A 136 -1.71 11.78 7.05
N SER A 137 -0.68 11.47 6.28
CA SER A 137 -0.52 10.15 5.67
C SER A 137 -0.24 9.08 6.74
N GLY A 138 -0.52 7.82 6.43
CA GLY A 138 -0.21 6.72 7.34
C GLY A 138 1.28 6.63 7.70
N ALA A 139 2.16 7.02 6.77
CA ALA A 139 3.60 7.11 7.02
C ALA A 139 3.96 8.21 8.04
N GLU A 140 3.33 9.39 7.95
CA GLU A 140 3.53 10.47 8.92
C GLU A 140 3.04 10.07 10.31
N ILE A 141 1.89 9.40 10.41
CA ILE A 141 1.37 8.90 11.70
C ILE A 141 2.32 7.85 12.29
N GLY A 142 2.83 6.94 11.47
CA GLY A 142 3.85 5.96 11.88
C GLY A 142 5.14 6.62 12.38
N HIS A 143 5.59 7.69 11.71
CA HIS A 143 6.75 8.47 12.14
C HIS A 143 6.54 9.09 13.52
N ILE A 144 5.37 9.65 13.82
CA ILE A 144 5.05 10.17 15.16
C ILE A 144 5.17 9.09 16.24
N CYS A 145 4.65 7.88 15.99
CA CYS A 145 4.77 6.77 16.94
C CYS A 145 6.23 6.38 17.18
N GLN A 146 7.04 6.36 16.13
CA GLN A 146 8.46 6.07 16.22
C GLN A 146 9.21 7.18 16.98
N GLU A 147 8.93 8.44 16.70
CA GLU A 147 9.57 9.57 17.38
C GLU A 147 9.18 9.61 18.86
N ALA A 148 7.92 9.31 19.21
CA ALA A 148 7.51 9.14 20.61
C ALA A 148 8.31 8.03 21.33
N ALA A 149 8.59 6.92 20.63
CA ALA A 149 9.43 5.85 21.18
C ALA A 149 10.86 6.34 21.41
N MET A 150 11.43 7.06 20.44
CA MET A 150 12.77 7.64 20.53
C MET A 150 12.88 8.68 21.64
N LEU A 151 11.88 9.53 21.81
CA LEU A 151 11.81 10.50 22.91
C LEU A 151 11.86 9.79 24.27
N SER A 152 11.12 8.68 24.43
CA SER A 152 11.16 7.92 25.69
C SER A 152 12.55 7.38 26.01
N LEU A 153 13.25 6.85 25.01
CA LEU A 153 14.62 6.33 25.15
C LEU A 153 15.65 7.43 25.37
N ARG A 154 15.47 8.61 24.77
CA ARG A 154 16.33 9.79 24.99
C ARG A 154 16.17 10.34 26.40
N GLU A 155 14.95 10.33 26.94
CA GLU A 155 14.69 10.74 28.33
C GLU A 155 15.24 9.70 29.33
N ASN A 156 15.07 8.41 29.06
CA ASN A 156 15.60 7.34 29.88
C ASN A 156 15.88 6.09 29.04
N ILE A 157 17.16 5.69 28.94
CA ILE A 157 17.57 4.51 28.16
C ILE A 157 16.97 3.19 28.70
N LYS A 158 16.48 3.17 29.94
CA LYS A 158 15.78 2.04 30.56
C LYS A 158 14.25 2.20 30.51
N ALA A 159 13.73 3.14 29.73
CA ALA A 159 12.30 3.32 29.56
C ALA A 159 11.67 2.02 29.05
N LEU A 160 10.64 1.56 29.75
CA LEU A 160 9.90 0.35 29.39
C LEU A 160 8.63 0.66 28.60
N HIS A 161 8.13 1.90 28.64
CA HIS A 161 6.83 2.28 28.07
C HIS A 161 6.85 3.70 27.49
N ILE A 162 6.00 3.94 26.49
CA ILE A 162 5.67 5.28 25.99
C ILE A 162 4.53 5.88 26.84
N THR A 163 4.65 7.16 27.17
CA THR A 163 3.69 7.98 27.93
C THR A 163 2.90 8.88 27.00
N ARG A 164 1.82 9.49 27.50
CA ARG A 164 1.05 10.52 26.78
C ARG A 164 1.96 11.68 26.36
N THR A 165 2.86 12.08 27.25
CA THR A 165 3.79 13.19 27.03
C THR A 165 4.73 12.95 25.85
N HIS A 166 5.22 11.73 25.65
CA HIS A 166 6.08 11.40 24.51
C HIS A 166 5.32 11.53 23.17
N LEU A 167 4.08 11.03 23.10
CA LEU A 167 3.24 11.15 21.91
C LEU A 167 2.92 12.62 21.58
N LEU A 168 2.51 13.39 22.58
CA LEU A 168 2.17 14.80 22.40
C LEU A 168 3.38 15.65 22.03
N LYS A 169 4.54 15.40 22.64
CA LYS A 169 5.80 16.06 22.27
C LYS A 169 6.19 15.75 20.83
N ALA A 170 6.09 14.49 20.40
CA ALA A 170 6.38 14.10 19.02
C ALA A 170 5.48 14.85 18.01
N ILE A 171 4.18 14.96 18.31
CA ILE A 171 3.22 15.70 17.49
C ILE A 171 3.57 17.20 17.43
N GLN A 172 3.85 17.81 18.57
CA GLN A 172 4.22 19.23 18.63
C GLN A 172 5.53 19.53 17.89
N SER A 173 6.53 18.67 18.01
CA SER A 173 7.84 18.87 17.38
C SER A 173 7.80 18.70 15.87
N GLU A 174 7.02 17.73 15.37
CA GLU A 174 6.96 17.44 13.93
C GLU A 174 5.93 18.30 13.21
N TRP A 175 4.72 18.42 13.75
CA TRP A 175 3.61 19.06 13.04
C TRP A 175 3.36 20.52 13.43
N HIS A 176 3.96 21.00 14.52
CA HIS A 176 3.87 22.40 14.95
C HIS A 176 2.41 22.87 15.17
N ILE A 177 1.52 21.94 15.55
CA ILE A 177 0.10 22.19 15.77
C ILE A 177 -0.12 22.54 17.26
N PRO A 178 -0.96 23.54 17.59
CA PRO A 178 -1.34 23.80 18.97
C PRO A 178 -2.14 22.63 19.56
N LEU A 179 -1.77 22.19 20.77
CA LEU A 179 -2.54 21.17 21.47
C LEU A 179 -3.80 21.78 22.10
N PRO A 180 -4.94 21.07 22.08
CA PRO A 180 -6.12 21.44 22.84
C PRO A 180 -5.84 21.57 24.34
N PRO A 181 -6.54 22.44 25.09
CA PRO A 181 -6.27 22.68 26.52
C PRO A 181 -6.38 21.44 27.41
N HIS A 182 -7.16 20.44 27.01
CA HIS A 182 -7.33 19.18 27.74
C HIS A 182 -6.22 18.16 27.47
N LEU A 183 -5.40 18.40 26.44
CA LEU A 183 -4.23 17.59 26.05
C LEU A 183 -2.89 18.26 26.41
N SER A 184 -2.87 19.58 26.60
CA SER A 184 -1.68 20.35 26.97
C SER A 184 -1.25 20.19 28.43
#